data_AF-A0A842KLM7-F1
#
_entry.id   AF-A0A842KLM7-F1
#
_cell.length_a   1.000
_cell.length_b   1.000
_cell.length_c   1.000
_cell.angle_alpha   90.00
_cell.angle_beta   90.00
_cell.angle_gamma   90.00
#
_symmetry.space_group_name_H-M   'P 1'
#
loop_
_entity.id
_entity.type
_entity.pdbx_description
1 polymer ?
#
loop_
_entity_poly.entity_id
_entity_poly.type
_entity_poly.pdbx_seq_one_letter_code
_entity_poly.pdbx_strand_id
1 'polypeptide(L)'
;MSLNNIIIRGAKEHNLKNIDLTLPRDKLIVITGLSGSGKSSLAFDTIYAEGQRRYVESLSSYARQFLGLMEKPDVEYIEGLSPAISIEQKSTSKNPRSTVGTVTEIYDYLRLLYARIGIRHCPDCGRIIEPQSVDQIVDSIMNIKAGSKIHVLAPLVRERKGEYKKLLADLLADGFSRVRIDGEIHTLEEAKDIELGRYYKHNIDIVVDRLVIKEDIRERLAEDIEISLEKSGGTVIIQVLDGDELIFSEKMACPECGTGFEEMEPSAFSFNSPQGACPECHGLGTSMEFDPELIVPDKTLSLRQGAVEPWNSADSYYMQSLESLAKHMGFSMDIPYEQLPEKVKHVIMYGTHEYIPFIHVGRTGGIWQHTGRFKGVIA
;
A
#
# COMPACT_ATOMS: atom_id res chain seq x y z
N MET A 1 -46.86 -19.23 21.93
CA MET A 1 -47.21 -17.79 22.03
C MET A 1 -45.92 -17.05 22.32
N SER A 2 -45.56 -16.02 21.55
CA SER A 2 -44.42 -15.17 21.89
C SER A 2 -44.70 -14.51 23.25
N LEU A 3 -43.74 -14.57 24.17
CA LEU A 3 -43.82 -13.81 25.41
C LEU A 3 -43.79 -12.32 25.06
N ASN A 4 -44.86 -11.59 25.40
CA ASN A 4 -44.98 -10.15 25.11
C ASN A 4 -44.15 -9.28 26.07
N ASN A 5 -43.54 -9.88 27.09
CA ASN A 5 -42.76 -9.20 28.11
C ASN A 5 -41.44 -9.91 28.37
N ILE A 6 -40.43 -9.16 28.79
CA ILE A 6 -39.20 -9.66 29.40
C ILE A 6 -39.43 -9.63 30.92
N ILE A 7 -39.35 -10.78 31.57
CA ILE A 7 -39.62 -10.93 33.01
C ILE A 7 -38.30 -11.21 33.70
N ILE A 8 -37.93 -10.36 34.66
CA ILE A 8 -36.71 -10.46 35.47
C ILE A 8 -37.15 -10.64 36.92
N ARG A 9 -36.63 -11.67 37.59
CA ARG A 9 -36.88 -11.94 39.01
C ARG A 9 -35.57 -12.07 39.75
N GLY A 10 -35.52 -11.37 40.88
CA GLY A 10 -34.44 -11.42 41.83
C GLY A 10 -33.07 -11.05 41.28
N ALA A 11 -32.97 -9.96 40.53
CA ALA A 11 -31.68 -9.46 40.05
C ALA A 11 -30.88 -8.82 41.20
N LYS A 12 -29.65 -9.29 41.42
CA LYS A 12 -28.77 -8.96 42.55
C LYS A 12 -27.37 -8.51 42.12
N GLU A 13 -27.11 -8.45 40.81
CA GLU A 13 -25.82 -8.04 40.25
C GLU A 13 -25.32 -6.71 40.85
N HIS A 14 -24.07 -6.69 41.31
CA HIS A 14 -23.44 -5.55 41.99
C HIS A 14 -24.25 -4.96 43.16
N ASN A 15 -24.92 -3.81 42.94
CA ASN A 15 -25.65 -3.09 43.98
C ASN A 15 -27.17 -3.22 43.86
N LEU A 16 -27.66 -4.06 42.93
CA LEU A 16 -29.08 -4.37 42.80
C LEU A 16 -29.59 -5.08 44.05
N LYS A 17 -30.79 -4.72 44.50
CA LYS A 17 -31.36 -5.17 45.77
C LYS A 17 -32.46 -6.21 45.56
N ASN A 18 -32.12 -7.32 44.90
CA ASN A 18 -33.04 -8.42 44.60
C ASN A 18 -34.31 -7.91 43.89
N ILE A 19 -34.13 -7.21 42.76
CA ILE A 19 -35.23 -6.51 42.10
C ILE A 19 -35.99 -7.40 41.11
N ASP A 20 -37.30 -7.18 41.05
CA ASP A 20 -38.22 -7.81 40.11
C ASP A 20 -38.72 -6.77 39.11
N LEU A 21 -38.65 -7.08 37.82
CA LEU A 21 -39.07 -6.18 36.75
C LEU A 21 -39.81 -6.94 35.65
N THR A 22 -40.82 -6.30 35.07
CA THR A 22 -41.49 -6.77 33.85
C THR A 22 -41.42 -5.65 32.83
N LEU A 23 -40.75 -5.93 31.72
CA LEU A 23 -40.45 -4.97 30.67
C LEU A 23 -41.24 -5.33 29.40
N PRO A 24 -41.94 -4.38 28.77
CA PRO A 24 -42.69 -4.67 27.55
C PRO A 24 -41.73 -4.94 26.38
N ARG A 25 -41.90 -6.08 25.71
CA ARG A 25 -41.08 -6.44 24.55
C ARG A 25 -41.42 -5.55 23.35
N ASP A 26 -40.49 -5.42 22.42
CA ASP A 26 -40.66 -4.67 21.15
C ASP A 26 -41.00 -3.19 21.36
N LYS A 27 -40.50 -2.61 22.45
CA LYS A 27 -40.57 -1.19 22.79
C LYS A 27 -39.19 -0.61 23.00
N LEU A 28 -39.06 0.69 22.77
CA LEU A 28 -37.89 1.45 23.21
C LEU A 28 -37.98 1.65 24.72
N ILE A 29 -37.17 0.92 25.48
CA ILE A 29 -37.11 1.01 26.94
C ILE A 29 -35.95 1.92 27.33
N VAL A 30 -36.22 2.91 28.16
CA VAL A 30 -35.22 3.83 28.69
C VAL A 30 -35.05 3.58 30.19
N ILE A 31 -33.86 3.16 30.60
CA ILE A 31 -33.48 3.01 32.01
C ILE A 31 -32.84 4.33 32.47
N THR A 32 -33.43 4.97 33.47
CA THR A 32 -32.99 6.28 33.97
C THR A 32 -32.80 6.27 35.49
N GLY A 33 -32.07 7.25 36.02
CA GLY A 33 -31.74 7.36 37.45
C GLY A 33 -30.36 7.97 37.72
N LEU A 34 -30.10 8.32 38.99
CA LEU A 34 -28.84 8.93 39.44
C LEU A 34 -27.61 8.09 39.12
N SER A 35 -26.44 8.71 38.98
CA SER A 35 -25.17 7.97 38.82
C SER A 35 -24.98 6.98 39.98
N GLY A 36 -24.55 5.75 39.67
CA GLY A 36 -24.42 4.68 40.66
C GLY A 36 -25.73 4.00 41.08
N SER A 37 -26.90 4.35 40.54
CA SER A 37 -28.18 3.73 40.92
C SER A 37 -28.40 2.28 40.45
N GLY A 38 -27.39 1.63 39.86
CA GLY A 38 -27.49 0.25 39.34
C GLY A 38 -28.03 0.12 37.91
N LYS A 39 -28.12 1.22 37.14
CA LYS A 39 -28.60 1.19 35.74
C LYS A 39 -27.78 0.26 34.86
N SER A 40 -26.45 0.41 34.90
CA SER A 40 -25.53 -0.40 34.10
C SER A 40 -25.53 -1.85 34.58
N SER A 41 -25.61 -2.07 35.90
CA SER A 41 -25.71 -3.41 36.50
C SER A 41 -26.94 -4.16 36.01
N LEU A 42 -28.09 -3.48 35.91
CA LEU A 42 -29.30 -4.08 35.34
C LEU A 42 -29.19 -4.25 33.82
N ALA A 43 -28.78 -3.22 33.07
CA ALA A 43 -28.83 -3.23 31.61
C ALA A 43 -27.74 -4.12 30.98
N PHE A 44 -26.49 -3.94 31.39
CA PHE A 44 -25.32 -4.59 30.81
C PHE A 44 -24.97 -5.88 31.56
N ASP A 45 -24.77 -5.77 32.87
CA ASP A 45 -24.22 -6.88 33.67
C ASP A 45 -25.27 -7.97 33.95
N THR A 46 -26.57 -7.66 33.86
CA THR A 46 -27.67 -8.62 34.02
C THR A 46 -28.36 -8.97 32.69
N ILE A 47 -29.09 -8.03 32.08
CA ILE A 47 -29.96 -8.29 30.92
C ILE A 47 -29.15 -8.67 29.68
N TYR A 48 -28.18 -7.84 29.31
CA TYR A 48 -27.32 -8.10 28.14
C TYR A 48 -26.44 -9.32 28.35
N ALA A 49 -25.76 -9.43 29.50
CA ALA A 49 -24.90 -10.58 29.80
C ALA A 49 -25.66 -11.91 29.71
N GLU A 50 -26.87 -11.99 30.29
CA GLU A 50 -27.70 -13.21 30.23
C GLU A 50 -28.24 -13.47 28.81
N GLY A 51 -28.64 -12.42 28.08
CA GLY A 51 -29.08 -12.54 26.70
C GLY A 51 -27.99 -13.02 25.75
N GLN A 52 -26.76 -12.50 25.91
CA GLN A 52 -25.58 -12.93 25.16
C GLN A 52 -25.20 -14.37 25.53
N ARG A 53 -25.10 -14.70 26.83
CA ARG A 53 -24.73 -16.04 27.31
C ARG A 53 -25.64 -17.12 26.72
N ARG A 54 -26.96 -16.95 26.83
CA ARG A 54 -27.95 -17.91 26.28
C ARG A 54 -27.82 -18.10 24.77
N TYR A 55 -27.54 -17.02 24.04
CA TYR A 55 -27.33 -17.10 22.60
C TYR A 55 -26.05 -17.87 22.25
N VAL A 56 -24.91 -17.55 22.88
CA VAL A 56 -23.64 -18.23 22.58
C VAL A 56 -23.68 -19.71 23.02
N GLU A 57 -24.38 -20.04 24.11
CA GLU A 57 -24.60 -21.44 24.53
C GLU A 57 -25.36 -22.27 23.50
N SER A 58 -26.11 -21.64 22.59
CA SER A 58 -26.81 -22.34 21.51
C SER A 58 -25.95 -22.62 20.27
N LEU A 59 -24.79 -21.95 20.11
CA LEU A 59 -23.99 -22.00 18.88
C LEU A 59 -23.27 -23.34 18.67
N SER A 60 -22.60 -23.87 19.71
CA SER A 60 -21.93 -25.17 19.62
C SER A 60 -21.73 -25.83 20.98
N SER A 61 -21.60 -27.16 20.99
CA SER A 61 -21.28 -27.93 22.20
C SER A 61 -19.90 -27.55 22.78
N TYR A 62 -18.95 -27.17 21.92
CA TYR A 62 -17.63 -26.66 22.32
C TYR A 62 -17.73 -25.28 22.99
N ALA A 63 -18.50 -24.34 22.41
CA ALA A 63 -18.70 -23.02 22.99
C ALA A 63 -19.28 -23.09 24.42
N ARG A 64 -20.18 -24.05 24.70
CA ARG A 64 -20.72 -24.27 26.05
C ARG A 64 -19.63 -24.62 27.07
N GLN A 65 -18.58 -25.34 26.69
CA GLN A 65 -17.49 -25.69 27.60
C GLN A 65 -16.70 -24.45 28.04
N PHE A 66 -16.54 -23.46 27.15
CA PHE A 66 -15.85 -22.21 27.46
C PHE A 66 -16.73 -21.20 28.19
N LEU A 67 -18.03 -21.14 27.88
CA LEU A 67 -18.98 -20.26 28.56
C LEU A 67 -19.27 -20.68 30.00
N GLY A 68 -19.12 -21.96 30.33
CA GLY A 68 -19.20 -22.44 31.72
C GLY A 68 -18.15 -21.82 32.66
N LEU A 69 -17.10 -21.21 32.10
CA LEU A 69 -16.07 -20.47 32.84
C LEU A 69 -16.39 -18.97 33.02
N MET A 70 -17.39 -18.45 32.29
CA MET A 70 -17.82 -17.07 32.46
C MET A 70 -18.73 -16.95 33.69
N GLU A 71 -18.53 -15.88 34.45
CA GLU A 71 -19.36 -15.59 35.62
C GLU A 71 -20.81 -15.37 35.17
N LYS A 72 -21.73 -16.16 35.75
CA LYS A 72 -23.16 -16.02 35.47
C LYS A 72 -23.67 -14.81 36.24
N PRO A 73 -24.50 -13.94 35.62
CA PRO A 73 -25.13 -12.85 36.35
C PRO A 73 -25.92 -13.37 37.56
N ASP A 74 -25.85 -12.66 38.68
CA ASP A 74 -26.61 -12.97 39.90
C ASP A 74 -28.07 -12.56 39.71
N VAL A 75 -28.86 -13.48 39.13
CA VAL A 75 -30.29 -13.34 38.90
C VAL A 75 -30.99 -14.68 39.08
N GLU A 76 -32.13 -14.69 39.77
CA GLU A 76 -32.86 -15.93 40.05
C GLU A 76 -33.55 -16.48 38.80
N TYR A 77 -34.19 -15.60 38.02
CA TYR A 77 -34.91 -16.01 36.83
C TYR A 77 -35.05 -14.87 35.83
N ILE A 78 -34.77 -15.14 34.55
CA ILE A 78 -35.13 -14.24 33.45
C ILE A 78 -35.81 -15.03 32.33
N GLU A 79 -36.93 -14.51 31.83
CA GLU A 79 -37.70 -15.07 30.71
C GLU A 79 -37.96 -14.01 29.64
N GLY A 80 -38.23 -14.47 28.40
CA GLY A 80 -38.59 -13.59 27.30
C GLY A 80 -37.43 -12.80 26.67
N LEU A 81 -36.18 -13.05 27.09
CA LEU A 81 -34.97 -12.45 26.51
C LEU A 81 -34.76 -12.86 25.04
N SER A 82 -34.44 -11.88 24.21
CA SER A 82 -33.87 -12.09 22.88
C SER A 82 -32.34 -12.20 22.96
N PRO A 83 -31.66 -12.72 21.92
CA PRO A 83 -30.23 -12.49 21.74
C PRO A 83 -29.93 -10.99 21.87
N ALA A 84 -29.03 -10.63 22.78
CA ALA A 84 -28.75 -9.24 23.12
C ALA A 84 -27.44 -8.77 22.48
N ILE A 85 -27.41 -7.52 22.04
CA ILE A 85 -26.22 -6.84 21.49
C ILE A 85 -26.01 -5.58 22.32
N SER A 86 -24.79 -5.39 22.83
CA SER A 86 -24.40 -4.17 23.54
C SER A 86 -23.79 -3.18 22.55
N ILE A 87 -24.24 -1.93 22.61
CA ILE A 87 -23.66 -0.81 21.88
C ILE A 87 -23.19 0.19 22.92
N GLU A 88 -21.89 0.12 23.24
CA GLU A 88 -21.24 0.96 24.24
C GLU A 88 -20.26 1.94 23.58
N GLN A 89 -20.01 3.07 24.22
CA GLN A 89 -18.88 3.94 23.92
C GLN A 89 -17.58 3.39 24.53
N LYS A 90 -17.28 2.11 24.32
CA LYS A 90 -15.96 1.56 24.67
C LYS A 90 -14.96 2.05 23.63
N SER A 91 -13.77 2.46 24.08
CA SER A 91 -12.68 2.87 23.18
C SER A 91 -12.41 1.75 22.19
N THR A 92 -12.69 1.99 20.91
CA THR A 92 -12.34 1.07 19.83
C THR A 92 -10.83 0.82 19.87
N SER A 93 -10.44 -0.44 19.61
CA SER A 93 -9.04 -0.85 19.54
C SER A 93 -8.23 0.13 18.69
N LYS A 94 -7.12 0.64 19.24
CA LYS A 94 -6.17 1.52 18.53
C LYS A 94 -5.26 0.68 17.63
N ASN A 95 -5.86 0.01 16.64
CA ASN A 95 -5.08 -0.62 15.59
C ASN A 95 -4.85 0.40 14.47
N PRO A 96 -3.60 0.78 14.15
CA PRO A 96 -3.30 1.79 13.12
C PRO A 96 -3.79 1.38 11.72
N ARG A 97 -4.06 0.09 11.49
CA ARG A 97 -4.63 -0.43 10.24
C ARG A 97 -6.15 -0.57 10.25
N SER A 98 -6.81 -0.17 11.34
CA SER A 98 -8.27 -0.13 11.39
C SER A 98 -8.74 1.27 11.05
N THR A 99 -9.52 1.40 9.97
CA THR A 99 -10.12 2.65 9.52
C THR A 99 -11.64 2.58 9.67
N VAL A 100 -12.32 3.71 9.48
CA VAL A 100 -13.79 3.73 9.40
C VAL A 100 -14.30 2.78 8.32
N GLY A 101 -13.61 2.71 7.18
CA GLY A 101 -13.98 1.84 6.07
C GLY A 101 -13.88 0.35 6.39
N THR A 102 -12.88 -0.07 7.18
CA THR A 102 -12.75 -1.47 7.59
C THR A 102 -13.71 -1.85 8.71
N VAL A 103 -14.00 -0.94 9.65
CA VAL A 103 -14.96 -1.20 10.74
C VAL A 103 -16.40 -1.30 10.23
N THR A 104 -16.73 -0.54 9.19
CA THR A 104 -18.07 -0.55 8.57
C THR A 104 -18.21 -1.55 7.43
N GLU A 105 -17.14 -2.29 7.10
CA GLU A 105 -17.03 -3.17 5.93
C GLU A 105 -17.23 -2.47 4.57
N ILE A 106 -17.46 -1.15 4.54
CA ILE A 106 -17.60 -0.37 3.29
C ILE A 106 -16.35 -0.52 2.42
N TYR A 107 -15.16 -0.57 3.05
CA TYR A 107 -13.92 -0.79 2.32
C TYR A 107 -13.88 -2.16 1.64
N ASP A 108 -14.52 -3.18 2.21
CA ASP A 108 -14.58 -4.52 1.64
C ASP A 108 -15.40 -4.53 0.35
N TYR A 109 -16.52 -3.82 0.35
CA TYR A 109 -17.32 -3.60 -0.86
C TYR A 109 -16.57 -2.75 -1.89
N LEU A 110 -15.82 -1.73 -1.48
CA LEU A 110 -14.98 -0.95 -2.40
C LEU A 110 -13.91 -1.82 -3.07
N ARG A 111 -13.22 -2.68 -2.30
CA ARG A 111 -12.24 -3.62 -2.85
C ARG A 111 -12.86 -4.52 -3.92
N LEU A 112 -14.06 -5.04 -3.65
CA LEU A 112 -14.78 -5.88 -4.62
C LEU A 112 -15.23 -5.07 -5.84
N LEU A 113 -15.71 -3.84 -5.66
CA LEU A 113 -16.12 -2.94 -6.74
C LEU A 113 -14.96 -2.67 -7.70
N TYR A 114 -13.81 -2.23 -7.16
CA TYR A 114 -12.64 -1.91 -7.97
C TYR A 114 -12.01 -3.14 -8.62
N ALA A 115 -12.04 -4.30 -7.97
CA ALA A 115 -11.59 -5.55 -8.58
C ALA A 115 -12.46 -6.00 -9.76
N ARG A 116 -13.77 -5.72 -9.72
CA ARG A 116 -14.71 -6.21 -10.75
C ARG A 116 -14.90 -5.26 -11.91
N ILE A 117 -14.98 -3.96 -11.67
CA ILE A 117 -15.30 -2.97 -12.71
C ILE A 117 -14.30 -1.80 -12.74
N GLY A 118 -13.20 -1.88 -12.00
CA GLY A 118 -12.16 -0.86 -12.03
C GLY A 118 -11.44 -0.86 -13.37
N ILE A 119 -11.41 0.29 -14.03
CA ILE A 119 -10.58 0.53 -15.21
C ILE A 119 -9.13 0.69 -14.75
N ARG A 120 -8.23 -0.12 -15.31
CA ARG A 120 -6.82 -0.15 -14.91
C ARG A 120 -6.04 0.83 -15.75
N HIS A 121 -5.10 1.51 -15.11
CA HIS A 121 -4.19 2.45 -15.76
C HIS A 121 -2.75 2.05 -15.46
N CYS A 122 -1.87 2.19 -16.46
CA CYS A 122 -0.45 2.08 -16.24
C CYS A 122 0.04 3.27 -15.37
N PRO A 123 0.79 3.05 -14.28
CA PRO A 123 1.30 4.13 -13.45
C PRO A 123 2.36 4.99 -14.16
N ASP A 124 3.10 4.42 -15.13
CA ASP A 124 4.16 5.13 -15.84
C ASP A 124 3.63 5.99 -17.01
N CYS A 125 2.68 5.46 -17.79
CA CYS A 125 2.18 6.15 -19.01
C CYS A 125 0.68 6.51 -18.99
N GLY A 126 -0.09 6.07 -17.98
CA GLY A 126 -1.51 6.42 -17.80
C GLY A 126 -2.50 5.71 -18.72
N ARG A 127 -2.04 4.93 -19.72
CA ARG A 127 -2.91 4.21 -20.65
C ARG A 127 -3.76 3.16 -19.95
N ILE A 128 -4.93 2.90 -20.51
CA ILE A 128 -5.84 1.85 -20.06
C ILE A 128 -5.21 0.47 -20.35
N ILE A 129 -5.24 -0.42 -19.36
CA ILE A 129 -4.77 -1.81 -19.47
C ILE A 129 -5.97 -2.74 -19.48
N GLU A 130 -6.24 -3.32 -20.65
CA GLU A 130 -7.29 -4.32 -20.84
C GLU A 130 -6.68 -5.57 -21.49
N PRO A 131 -6.87 -6.77 -20.92
CA PRO A 131 -6.56 -7.99 -21.63
C PRO A 131 -7.52 -8.11 -22.81
N GLN A 132 -6.98 -8.37 -23.98
CA GLN A 132 -7.78 -8.52 -25.20
C GLN A 132 -7.67 -9.96 -25.69
N SER A 133 -8.79 -10.59 -25.99
CA SER A 133 -8.77 -11.90 -26.66
C SER A 133 -8.24 -11.74 -28.09
N VAL A 134 -7.72 -12.83 -28.67
CA VAL A 134 -7.31 -12.86 -30.08
C VAL A 134 -8.40 -12.28 -30.99
N ASP A 135 -9.65 -12.69 -30.81
CA ASP A 135 -10.80 -12.17 -31.58
C ASP A 135 -10.96 -10.64 -31.46
N GLN A 136 -10.83 -10.08 -30.25
CA GLN A 136 -10.93 -8.64 -30.03
C GLN A 136 -9.79 -7.86 -30.66
N ILE A 137 -8.58 -8.43 -30.64
CA ILE A 137 -7.40 -7.87 -31.30
C ILE A 137 -7.62 -7.87 -32.83
N VAL A 138 -8.06 -9.01 -33.38
CA VAL A 138 -8.41 -9.16 -34.80
C VAL A 138 -9.47 -8.13 -35.20
N ASP A 139 -10.57 -8.03 -34.47
CA ASP A 139 -11.64 -7.07 -34.76
C ASP A 139 -11.13 -5.62 -34.73
N SER A 140 -10.26 -5.28 -33.77
CA SER A 140 -9.65 -3.95 -33.68
C SER A 140 -8.79 -3.63 -34.89
N ILE A 141 -8.02 -4.60 -35.40
CA ILE A 141 -7.16 -4.46 -36.58
C ILE A 141 -8.00 -4.40 -37.86
N MET A 142 -9.09 -5.16 -37.95
CA MET A 142 -10.01 -5.15 -39.10
C MET A 142 -10.75 -3.81 -39.25
N ASN A 143 -10.83 -2.99 -38.19
CA ASN A 143 -11.37 -1.62 -38.26
C ASN A 143 -10.39 -0.60 -38.88
N ILE A 144 -9.14 -0.98 -39.14
CA ILE A 144 -8.19 -0.14 -39.88
C ILE A 144 -8.66 0.01 -41.33
N LYS A 145 -8.36 1.16 -41.96
CA LYS A 145 -8.73 1.44 -43.35
C LYS A 145 -8.34 0.27 -44.30
N ALA A 146 -9.32 -0.20 -45.07
CA ALA A 146 -9.09 -1.25 -46.07
C ALA A 146 -8.00 -0.83 -47.07
N GLY A 147 -7.13 -1.78 -47.42
CA GLY A 147 -5.97 -1.56 -48.28
C GLY A 147 -4.70 -1.09 -47.57
N SER A 148 -4.77 -0.75 -46.27
CA SER A 148 -3.58 -0.45 -45.47
C SER A 148 -2.64 -1.66 -45.40
N LYS A 149 -1.34 -1.43 -45.52
CA LYS A 149 -0.31 -2.45 -45.36
C LYS A 149 0.15 -2.47 -43.91
N ILE A 150 0.15 -3.63 -43.29
CA ILE A 150 0.54 -3.82 -41.90
C ILE A 150 1.66 -4.86 -41.77
N HIS A 151 2.50 -4.69 -40.75
CA HIS A 151 3.39 -5.74 -40.26
C HIS A 151 2.87 -6.23 -38.91
N VAL A 152 2.73 -7.55 -38.77
CA VAL A 152 2.45 -8.21 -37.49
C VAL A 152 3.78 -8.54 -36.85
N LEU A 153 4.03 -7.99 -35.66
CA LEU A 153 5.32 -8.07 -35.00
C LEU A 153 5.19 -8.67 -33.61
N ALA A 154 6.10 -9.59 -33.29
CA ALA A 154 6.23 -10.17 -31.96
C ALA A 154 7.42 -9.54 -31.22
N PRO A 155 7.20 -8.66 -30.23
CA PRO A 155 8.30 -8.08 -29.46
C PRO A 155 8.94 -9.12 -28.53
N LEU A 156 10.24 -9.38 -28.72
CA LEU A 156 11.00 -10.28 -27.85
C LEU A 156 11.85 -9.52 -26.84
N VAL A 157 12.37 -8.37 -27.24
CA VAL A 157 13.28 -7.56 -26.43
C VAL A 157 12.81 -6.11 -26.48
N ARG A 158 12.60 -5.50 -25.31
CA ARG A 158 12.24 -4.09 -25.17
C ARG A 158 13.17 -3.41 -24.17
N GLU A 159 13.86 -2.36 -24.61
CA GLU A 159 14.74 -1.51 -23.81
C GLU A 159 15.80 -2.24 -22.95
N ARG A 160 16.27 -3.41 -23.38
CA ARG A 160 17.23 -4.22 -22.62
C ARG A 160 18.61 -4.20 -23.26
N LYS A 161 19.63 -4.30 -22.40
CA LYS A 161 21.04 -4.34 -22.82
C LYS A 161 21.47 -5.77 -23.13
N GLY A 162 22.16 -5.97 -24.24
CA GLY A 162 22.68 -7.28 -24.63
C GLY A 162 23.09 -7.36 -26.09
N GLU A 163 23.85 -8.42 -26.43
CA GLU A 163 24.34 -8.64 -27.79
C GLU A 163 23.40 -9.52 -28.63
N TYR A 164 22.48 -10.25 -28.00
CA TYR A 164 21.41 -11.06 -28.60
C TYR A 164 21.79 -12.01 -29.77
N LYS A 165 23.07 -12.30 -30.02
CA LYS A 165 23.55 -13.21 -31.09
C LYS A 165 22.89 -14.59 -31.06
N LYS A 166 22.74 -15.16 -29.85
CA LYS A 166 22.06 -16.46 -29.67
C LYS A 166 20.58 -16.39 -30.05
N LEU A 167 19.88 -15.33 -29.60
CA LEU A 167 18.47 -15.12 -29.90
C LEU A 167 18.24 -15.05 -31.43
N LEU A 168 19.05 -14.27 -32.15
CA LEU A 168 18.95 -14.14 -33.60
C LEU A 168 19.24 -15.47 -34.33
N ALA A 169 20.18 -16.27 -33.83
CA ALA A 169 20.46 -17.59 -34.39
C ALA A 169 19.31 -18.58 -34.15
N ASP A 170 18.71 -18.56 -32.96
CA ASP A 170 17.56 -19.39 -32.60
C ASP A 170 16.34 -19.03 -33.46
N LEU A 171 16.10 -17.73 -33.71
CA LEU A 171 15.00 -17.27 -34.58
C LEU A 171 15.13 -17.74 -36.04
N LEU A 172 16.35 -17.77 -36.58
CA LEU A 172 16.57 -18.31 -37.93
C LEU A 172 16.34 -19.82 -37.96
N ALA A 173 16.74 -20.55 -36.91
CA ALA A 173 16.51 -21.98 -36.79
C ALA A 173 15.01 -22.32 -36.68
N ASP A 174 14.22 -21.44 -36.04
CA ASP A 174 12.76 -21.51 -35.95
C ASP A 174 12.06 -21.19 -37.29
N GLY A 175 12.80 -20.77 -38.32
CA GLY A 175 12.29 -20.54 -39.67
C GLY A 175 11.79 -19.12 -39.95
N PHE A 176 12.01 -18.16 -39.05
CA PHE A 176 11.71 -16.76 -39.32
C PHE A 176 12.69 -16.18 -40.34
N SER A 177 12.20 -15.28 -41.20
CA SER A 177 13.02 -14.68 -42.26
C SER A 177 13.46 -13.24 -41.97
N ARG A 178 12.72 -12.52 -41.12
CA ARG A 178 12.91 -11.09 -40.89
C ARG A 178 12.79 -10.73 -39.42
N VAL A 179 13.54 -9.71 -39.04
CA VAL A 179 13.56 -9.15 -37.69
C VAL A 179 13.65 -7.63 -37.80
N ARG A 180 13.00 -6.94 -36.88
CA ARG A 180 13.14 -5.49 -36.69
C ARG A 180 14.04 -5.25 -35.49
N ILE A 181 15.14 -4.55 -35.70
CA ILE A 181 16.12 -4.22 -34.67
C ILE A 181 16.22 -2.70 -34.62
N ASP A 182 15.96 -2.12 -33.46
CA ASP A 182 16.04 -0.66 -33.21
C ASP A 182 15.29 0.19 -34.26
N GLY A 183 14.18 -0.33 -34.78
CA GLY A 183 13.32 0.33 -35.76
C GLY A 183 13.60 -0.03 -37.23
N GLU A 184 14.74 -0.64 -37.54
CA GLU A 184 15.10 -1.06 -38.89
C GLU A 184 14.80 -2.54 -39.13
N ILE A 185 14.19 -2.85 -40.28
CA ILE A 185 13.83 -4.23 -40.65
C ILE A 185 14.96 -4.83 -41.48
N HIS A 186 15.53 -5.93 -40.98
CA HIS A 186 16.58 -6.69 -41.64
C HIS A 186 16.10 -8.11 -41.96
N THR A 187 16.77 -8.76 -42.91
CA THR A 187 16.67 -10.22 -43.01
C THR A 187 17.46 -10.85 -41.86
N LEU A 188 17.02 -12.00 -41.36
CA LEU A 188 17.72 -12.68 -40.26
C LEU A 188 19.11 -13.19 -40.67
N GLU A 189 19.37 -13.36 -41.97
CA GLU A 189 20.69 -13.67 -42.53
C GLU A 189 21.65 -12.48 -42.36
N GLU A 190 21.22 -11.27 -42.74
CA GLU A 190 21.99 -10.03 -42.54
C GLU A 190 22.13 -9.69 -41.05
N ALA A 191 21.09 -9.93 -40.25
CA ALA A 191 21.07 -9.60 -38.83
C ALA A 191 22.08 -10.40 -37.99
N LYS A 192 22.54 -11.56 -38.47
CA LYS A 192 23.60 -12.34 -37.80
C LYS A 192 24.94 -11.61 -37.75
N ASP A 193 25.19 -10.75 -38.73
CA ASP A 193 26.43 -10.01 -38.85
C ASP A 193 26.35 -8.63 -38.15
N ILE A 194 25.17 -8.27 -37.65
CA ILE A 194 24.97 -7.03 -36.87
C ILE A 194 25.52 -7.23 -35.45
N GLU A 195 26.55 -6.45 -35.11
CA GLU A 195 27.09 -6.42 -33.75
C GLU A 195 26.30 -5.46 -32.86
N LEU A 196 25.35 -6.00 -32.11
CA LEU A 196 24.62 -5.26 -31.07
C LEU A 196 25.53 -5.01 -29.87
N GLY A 197 25.66 -3.74 -29.48
CA GLY A 197 26.58 -3.33 -28.43
C GLY A 197 26.05 -3.69 -27.03
N ARG A 198 26.79 -4.53 -26.31
CA ARG A 198 26.42 -5.04 -24.96
C ARG A 198 25.96 -3.99 -23.93
N TYR A 199 26.42 -2.75 -24.04
CA TYR A 199 26.13 -1.68 -23.08
C TYR A 199 24.97 -0.77 -23.48
N TYR A 200 24.44 -0.92 -24.69
CA TYR A 200 23.33 -0.15 -25.23
C TYR A 200 22.01 -0.92 -25.09
N LYS A 201 20.92 -0.18 -24.95
CA LYS A 201 19.57 -0.76 -24.93
C LYS A 201 19.12 -1.02 -26.36
N HIS A 202 18.51 -2.17 -26.60
CA HIS A 202 18.01 -2.58 -27.90
C HIS A 202 16.54 -2.98 -27.85
N ASN A 203 15.84 -2.81 -28.97
CA ASN A 203 14.49 -3.30 -29.24
C ASN A 203 14.54 -4.32 -30.38
N ILE A 204 14.03 -5.53 -30.17
CA ILE A 204 14.05 -6.61 -31.15
C ILE A 204 12.64 -7.20 -31.27
N ASP A 205 12.07 -7.09 -32.47
CA ASP A 205 10.75 -7.61 -32.81
C ASP A 205 10.84 -8.57 -34.00
N ILE A 206 10.24 -9.76 -33.91
CA ILE A 206 10.12 -10.67 -35.05
C ILE A 206 9.06 -10.10 -36.00
N VAL A 207 9.32 -10.12 -37.31
CA VAL A 207 8.26 -9.87 -38.30
C VAL A 207 7.57 -11.21 -38.60
N VAL A 208 6.39 -11.42 -38.03
CA VAL A 208 5.61 -12.66 -38.18
C VAL A 208 5.01 -12.73 -39.58
N ASP A 209 4.27 -11.69 -39.97
CA ASP A 209 3.71 -11.58 -41.32
C ASP A 209 3.58 -10.12 -41.77
N ARG A 210 3.37 -9.94 -43.06
CA ARG A 210 3.16 -8.65 -43.74
C ARG A 210 1.89 -8.77 -44.56
N LEU A 211 0.83 -8.14 -44.07
CA LEU A 211 -0.52 -8.28 -44.60
C LEU A 211 -1.02 -6.97 -45.21
N VAL A 212 -2.07 -7.10 -46.01
CA VAL A 212 -2.85 -5.97 -46.51
C VAL A 212 -4.27 -6.13 -46.00
N ILE A 213 -4.81 -5.14 -45.30
CA ILE A 213 -6.14 -5.21 -44.69
C ILE A 213 -7.20 -5.38 -45.78
N LYS A 214 -7.91 -6.51 -45.74
CA LYS A 214 -9.02 -6.92 -46.61
C LYS A 214 -9.99 -7.79 -45.82
N GLU A 215 -11.21 -7.98 -46.33
CA GLU A 215 -12.23 -8.80 -45.65
C GLU A 215 -11.82 -10.28 -45.48
N ASP A 216 -11.02 -10.80 -46.42
CA ASP A 216 -10.65 -12.22 -46.49
C ASP A 216 -9.43 -12.61 -45.63
N ILE A 217 -8.72 -11.66 -45.03
CA ILE A 217 -7.49 -11.95 -44.27
C ILE A 217 -7.74 -12.33 -42.81
N ARG A 218 -9.00 -12.39 -42.35
CA ARG A 218 -9.35 -12.54 -40.93
C ARG A 218 -8.75 -13.80 -40.29
N GLU A 219 -8.92 -14.96 -40.93
CA GLU A 219 -8.40 -16.24 -40.41
C GLU A 219 -6.87 -16.24 -40.33
N ARG A 220 -6.21 -15.79 -41.39
CA ARG A 220 -4.74 -15.67 -41.43
C ARG A 220 -4.20 -14.71 -40.37
N LEU A 221 -4.86 -13.55 -40.21
CA LEU A 221 -4.49 -12.57 -39.21
C LEU A 221 -4.63 -13.13 -37.78
N ALA A 222 -5.65 -13.94 -37.51
CA ALA A 222 -5.83 -14.61 -36.23
C ALA A 222 -4.67 -15.58 -35.93
N GLU A 223 -4.29 -16.42 -36.90
CA GLU A 223 -3.14 -17.32 -36.79
C GLU A 223 -1.83 -16.55 -36.51
N ASP A 224 -1.59 -15.45 -37.25
CA ASP A 224 -0.39 -14.62 -37.06
C ASP A 224 -0.37 -13.94 -35.68
N ILE A 225 -1.53 -13.53 -35.16
CA ILE A 225 -1.65 -12.95 -33.82
C ILE A 225 -1.37 -14.01 -32.75
N GLU A 226 -1.91 -15.23 -32.88
CA GLU A 226 -1.64 -16.33 -31.96
C GLU A 226 -0.13 -16.64 -31.91
N ILE A 227 0.51 -16.78 -33.07
CA ILE A 227 1.97 -17.00 -33.16
C ILE A 227 2.73 -15.84 -32.49
N SER A 228 2.32 -14.60 -32.74
CA SER A 228 2.96 -13.42 -32.17
C SER A 228 2.81 -13.38 -30.64
N LEU A 229 1.63 -13.66 -30.12
CA LEU A 229 1.35 -13.70 -28.68
C LEU A 229 2.14 -14.83 -28.01
N GLU A 230 2.18 -16.01 -28.61
CA GLU A 230 2.95 -17.15 -28.07
C GLU A 230 4.45 -16.83 -27.99
N LYS A 231 5.04 -16.32 -29.09
CA LYS A 231 6.48 -16.03 -29.16
C LYS A 231 6.93 -14.88 -28.26
N SER A 232 6.12 -13.84 -28.12
CA SER A 232 6.40 -12.68 -27.27
C SER A 232 6.04 -12.87 -25.79
N GLY A 233 5.32 -13.95 -25.47
CA GLY A 233 4.76 -14.18 -24.14
C GLY A 233 3.55 -13.30 -23.82
N GLY A 234 2.77 -12.90 -24.82
CA GLY A 234 1.44 -12.30 -24.69
C GLY A 234 1.28 -10.88 -25.24
N THR A 235 2.17 -10.41 -26.13
CA THR A 235 2.10 -9.06 -26.73
C THR A 235 2.23 -9.12 -28.26
N VAL A 236 1.49 -8.29 -28.98
CA VAL A 236 1.62 -8.16 -30.44
C VAL A 236 1.65 -6.68 -30.80
N ILE A 237 2.50 -6.31 -31.76
CA ILE A 237 2.57 -4.96 -32.31
C ILE A 237 2.13 -5.03 -33.76
N ILE A 238 1.25 -4.12 -34.14
CA ILE A 238 0.79 -3.92 -35.50
C ILE A 238 1.36 -2.60 -35.99
N GLN A 239 2.34 -2.67 -36.88
CA GLN A 239 2.91 -1.49 -37.53
C GLN A 239 2.17 -1.23 -38.84
N VAL A 240 1.47 -0.11 -38.93
CA VAL A 240 0.85 0.36 -40.19
C VAL A 240 1.90 1.15 -40.97
N LEU A 241 2.21 0.78 -42.23
CA LEU A 241 3.32 1.42 -42.98
C LEU A 241 3.17 2.94 -43.16
N ASP A 242 1.94 3.45 -43.19
CA ASP A 242 1.60 4.87 -43.36
C ASP A 242 0.92 5.47 -42.11
N GLY A 243 1.06 4.85 -40.94
CA GLY A 243 0.35 5.25 -39.72
C GLY A 243 1.09 4.94 -38.42
N ASP A 244 0.35 4.96 -37.32
CA ASP A 244 0.87 4.70 -35.98
C ASP A 244 1.08 3.21 -35.72
N GLU A 245 1.94 2.90 -34.74
CA GLU A 245 2.06 1.55 -34.18
C GLU A 245 0.95 1.30 -33.16
N LEU A 246 0.21 0.22 -33.35
CA LEU A 246 -0.78 -0.27 -32.40
C LEU A 246 -0.18 -1.45 -31.64
N ILE A 247 -0.37 -1.51 -30.34
CA ILE A 247 0.16 -2.58 -29.52
C ILE A 247 -0.98 -3.19 -28.72
N PHE A 248 -1.09 -4.51 -28.77
CA PHE A 248 -2.12 -5.28 -28.11
C PHE A 248 -1.47 -6.31 -27.17
N SER A 249 -2.16 -6.68 -26.10
CA SER A 249 -1.69 -7.70 -25.17
C SER A 249 -2.83 -8.63 -24.76
N GLU A 250 -2.56 -9.93 -24.79
CA GLU A 250 -3.42 -10.96 -24.22
C GLU A 250 -3.31 -10.98 -22.69
N LYS A 251 -2.15 -10.57 -22.18
CA LYS A 251 -1.89 -10.42 -20.75
C LYS A 251 -2.23 -9.01 -20.31
N MET A 252 -2.42 -8.82 -19.00
CA MET A 252 -2.53 -7.48 -18.43
C MET A 252 -1.18 -6.77 -18.46
N ALA A 253 -0.63 -6.45 -19.63
CA ALA A 253 0.66 -5.78 -19.76
C ALA A 253 0.50 -4.42 -20.43
N CYS A 254 1.28 -3.45 -19.95
CA CYS A 254 1.40 -2.15 -20.57
C CYS A 254 2.09 -2.30 -21.94
N PRO A 255 1.43 -1.89 -23.04
CA PRO A 255 1.97 -2.12 -24.37
C PRO A 255 3.25 -1.32 -24.69
N GLU A 256 3.42 -0.17 -24.04
CA GLU A 256 4.53 0.77 -24.28
C GLU A 256 5.73 0.51 -23.37
N CYS A 257 5.47 0.27 -22.08
CA CYS A 257 6.49 0.08 -21.06
C CYS A 257 6.85 -1.40 -20.83
N GLY A 258 6.05 -2.34 -21.34
CA GLY A 258 6.27 -3.78 -21.18
C GLY A 258 6.06 -4.29 -19.76
N THR A 259 5.60 -3.44 -18.83
CA THR A 259 5.30 -3.83 -17.45
C THR A 259 4.08 -4.74 -17.44
N GLY A 260 4.24 -5.98 -16.98
CA GLY A 260 3.15 -6.90 -16.71
C GLY A 260 2.50 -6.60 -15.37
N PHE A 261 1.17 -6.67 -15.33
CA PHE A 261 0.35 -6.50 -14.14
C PHE A 261 -0.31 -7.83 -13.79
N GLU A 262 -0.45 -8.09 -12.49
CA GLU A 262 -1.16 -9.24 -11.97
C GLU A 262 -2.68 -9.04 -12.08
N GLU A 263 -3.44 -10.14 -11.96
CA GLU A 263 -4.89 -10.05 -11.89
C GLU A 263 -5.35 -9.23 -10.69
N MET A 264 -6.31 -8.33 -10.90
CA MET A 264 -6.88 -7.53 -9.82
C MET A 264 -7.91 -8.33 -9.03
N GLU A 265 -7.41 -9.07 -8.05
CA GLU A 265 -8.25 -9.63 -6.99
C GLU A 265 -8.60 -8.55 -5.94
N PRO A 266 -9.71 -8.70 -5.18
CA PRO A 266 -10.06 -7.76 -4.10
C PRO A 266 -8.93 -7.58 -3.06
N SER A 267 -8.07 -8.58 -2.88
CA SER A 267 -6.89 -8.52 -1.99
C SER A 267 -5.84 -7.53 -2.46
N ALA A 268 -5.73 -7.25 -3.76
CA ALA A 268 -4.83 -6.24 -4.32
C ALA A 268 -5.22 -4.81 -3.91
N PHE A 269 -6.47 -4.60 -3.49
CA PHE A 269 -6.95 -3.33 -2.93
C PHE A 269 -6.90 -3.30 -1.40
N SER A 270 -6.36 -4.32 -0.77
CA SER A 270 -6.25 -4.40 0.68
C SER A 270 -4.89 -3.91 1.15
N PHE A 271 -4.84 -2.76 1.83
CA PHE A 271 -3.62 -2.31 2.52
C PHE A 271 -3.22 -3.22 3.71
N ASN A 272 -4.09 -4.17 4.09
CA ASN A 272 -3.78 -5.22 5.07
C ASN A 272 -3.17 -6.48 4.44
N SER A 273 -3.19 -6.59 3.10
CA SER A 273 -2.56 -7.69 2.37
C SER A 273 -1.23 -7.23 1.80
N PRO A 274 -0.16 -8.05 1.79
CA PRO A 274 1.08 -7.72 1.11
C PRO A 274 0.91 -7.35 -0.37
N GLN A 275 -0.11 -7.88 -1.04
CA GLN A 275 -0.41 -7.58 -2.45
C GLN A 275 -0.86 -6.14 -2.70
N GLY A 276 -1.61 -5.56 -1.76
CA GLY A 276 -2.16 -4.20 -1.88
C GLY A 276 -1.54 -3.16 -0.95
N ALA A 277 -0.65 -3.60 -0.06
CA ALA A 277 0.03 -2.72 0.88
C ALA A 277 1.16 -1.97 0.18
N CYS A 278 1.24 -0.65 0.43
CA CYS A 278 2.40 0.13 0.03
C CYS A 278 3.68 -0.50 0.60
N PRO A 279 4.74 -0.72 -0.21
CA PRO A 279 5.96 -1.40 0.23
C PRO A 279 6.79 -0.58 1.22
N GLU A 280 6.66 0.75 1.20
CA GLU A 280 7.41 1.65 2.08
C GLU A 280 6.82 1.71 3.49
N CYS A 281 5.51 1.89 3.61
CA CYS A 281 4.83 1.99 4.92
C CYS A 281 4.12 0.70 5.33
N HIS A 282 4.23 -0.38 4.56
CA HIS A 282 3.54 -1.66 4.77
C HIS A 282 2.04 -1.50 5.04
N GLY A 283 1.40 -0.61 4.27
CA GLY A 283 -0.04 -0.33 4.37
C GLY A 283 -0.47 0.46 5.60
N LEU A 284 0.45 1.06 6.36
CA LEU A 284 0.11 1.94 7.49
C LEU A 284 -0.35 3.33 7.04
N GLY A 285 0.11 3.78 5.87
CA GLY A 285 -0.19 5.13 5.35
C GLY A 285 0.54 6.27 6.07
N THR A 286 1.42 5.96 7.03
CA THR A 286 2.19 6.92 7.81
C THR A 286 3.64 6.47 7.96
N SER A 287 4.60 7.40 7.87
CA SER A 287 5.99 7.23 8.30
C SER A 287 6.20 7.99 9.61
N MET A 288 7.16 7.54 10.42
CA MET A 288 7.62 8.26 11.62
C MET A 288 8.91 9.00 11.25
N GLU A 289 8.84 10.31 11.22
CA GLU A 289 9.96 11.18 10.87
C GLU A 289 10.17 12.24 11.95
N PHE A 290 11.38 12.79 12.01
CA PHE A 290 11.68 13.90 12.89
C PHE A 290 11.12 15.19 12.28
N ASP A 291 10.31 15.91 13.06
CA ASP A 291 9.80 17.23 12.69
C ASP A 291 10.81 18.32 13.13
N PRO A 292 11.43 19.07 12.19
CA PRO A 292 12.36 20.13 12.53
C PRO A 292 11.75 21.23 13.42
N GLU A 293 10.44 21.45 13.37
CA GLU A 293 9.76 22.44 14.20
C GLU A 293 9.63 21.98 15.65
N LEU A 294 9.50 20.66 15.89
CA LEU A 294 9.52 20.10 17.24
C LEU A 294 10.94 20.02 17.81
N ILE A 295 11.97 19.95 16.95
CA ILE A 295 13.38 20.00 17.38
C ILE A 295 13.77 21.40 17.86
N VAL A 296 13.28 22.45 17.18
CA VAL A 296 13.50 23.86 17.55
C VAL A 296 12.15 24.56 17.71
N PRO A 297 11.45 24.35 18.83
CA PRO A 297 10.11 24.88 19.04
C PRO A 297 10.10 26.41 19.19
N ASP A 298 11.15 26.98 19.80
CA ASP A 298 11.33 28.42 19.92
C ASP A 298 12.63 28.87 19.23
N LYS A 299 12.47 29.43 18.03
CA LYS A 299 13.58 29.89 17.18
C LYS A 299 14.19 31.21 17.68
N THR A 300 13.58 31.87 18.67
CA THR A 300 14.10 33.12 19.26
C THR A 300 15.16 32.86 20.33
N LEU A 301 15.22 31.64 20.87
CA LEU A 301 16.27 31.23 21.80
C LEU A 301 17.59 31.01 21.07
N SER A 302 18.70 31.27 21.76
CA SER A 302 20.03 30.88 21.32
C SER A 302 20.32 29.40 21.59
N LEU A 303 21.38 28.86 20.99
CA LEU A 303 21.78 27.47 21.24
C LEU A 303 22.10 27.23 22.72
N ARG A 304 22.72 28.20 23.41
CA ARG A 304 22.98 28.09 24.86
C ARG A 304 21.73 28.19 25.72
N GLN A 305 20.72 28.89 25.24
CA GLN A 305 19.41 28.99 25.90
C GLN A 305 18.54 27.76 25.66
N GLY A 306 19.03 26.76 24.91
CA GLY A 306 18.30 25.51 24.70
C GLY A 306 17.38 25.51 23.48
N ALA A 307 17.70 26.28 22.43
CA ALA A 307 16.89 26.30 21.21
C ALA A 307 16.67 24.91 20.60
N VAL A 308 17.65 24.00 20.71
CA VAL A 308 17.52 22.61 20.26
C VAL A 308 17.04 21.75 21.43
N GLU A 309 15.75 21.40 21.43
CA GLU A 309 15.06 20.74 22.56
C GLU A 309 15.75 19.43 23.00
N PRO A 310 16.13 18.51 22.10
CA PRO A 310 16.78 17.26 22.50
C PRO A 310 18.14 17.46 23.19
N TRP A 311 18.73 18.65 23.05
CA TRP A 311 20.07 19.00 23.54
C TRP A 311 20.05 20.09 24.62
N ASN A 312 18.90 20.39 25.23
CA ASN A 312 18.69 21.48 26.20
C ASN A 312 19.39 21.29 27.58
N SER A 313 20.32 20.36 27.71
CA SER A 313 21.09 20.17 28.95
C SER A 313 22.43 20.90 28.89
N ALA A 314 22.62 21.91 29.73
CA ALA A 314 23.78 22.83 29.73
C ALA A 314 25.15 22.13 29.89
N ASP A 315 25.24 21.06 30.69
CA ASP A 315 26.47 20.26 30.88
C ASP A 315 26.53 19.01 29.98
N SER A 316 25.70 18.96 28.95
CA SER A 316 25.62 17.77 28.09
C SER A 316 26.79 17.66 27.12
N TYR A 317 27.13 16.41 26.80
CA TYR A 317 28.02 16.05 25.71
C TYR A 317 27.69 16.82 24.42
N TYR A 318 26.40 16.97 24.09
CA TYR A 318 25.92 17.66 22.90
C TYR A 318 26.15 19.17 22.92
N MET A 319 26.00 19.83 24.08
CA MET A 319 26.31 21.25 24.20
C MET A 319 27.81 21.51 23.95
N GLN A 320 28.69 20.65 24.48
CA GLN A 320 30.14 20.73 24.23
C GLN A 320 30.51 20.40 22.76
N SER A 321 29.76 19.49 22.12
CA SER A 321 29.88 19.27 20.67
C SER A 321 29.46 20.49 19.86
N LEU A 322 28.38 21.18 20.23
CA LEU A 322 27.95 22.43 19.61
C LEU A 322 28.98 23.54 19.78
N GLU A 323 29.63 23.64 20.94
CA GLU A 323 30.73 24.59 21.16
C GLU A 323 31.93 24.32 20.26
N SER A 324 32.29 23.05 20.08
CA SER A 324 33.37 22.65 19.17
C SER A 324 33.00 22.95 17.71
N LEU A 325 31.74 22.71 17.33
CA LEU A 325 31.20 23.05 16.01
C LEU A 325 31.20 24.56 15.76
N ALA A 326 30.79 25.35 16.75
CA ALA A 326 30.76 26.81 16.69
C ALA A 326 32.16 27.40 16.49
N LYS A 327 33.17 26.85 17.19
CA LYS A 327 34.58 27.22 17.01
C LYS A 327 35.11 26.87 15.62
N HIS A 328 34.75 25.70 15.09
CA HIS A 328 35.19 25.24 13.77
C HIS A 328 34.57 26.05 12.63
N MET A 329 33.26 26.31 12.69
CA MET A 329 32.52 27.01 11.64
C MET A 329 32.51 28.54 11.79
N GLY A 330 32.95 29.06 12.94
CA GLY A 330 33.04 30.50 13.20
C GLY A 330 31.70 31.21 13.40
N PHE A 331 30.77 30.63 14.15
CA PHE A 331 29.49 31.27 14.50
C PHE A 331 29.31 31.43 16.02
N SER A 332 28.44 32.36 16.42
CA SER A 332 28.10 32.59 17.83
C SER A 332 26.94 31.70 18.28
N MET A 333 27.05 31.11 19.48
CA MET A 333 25.99 30.32 20.09
C MET A 333 25.00 31.16 20.92
N ASP A 334 25.27 32.46 21.06
CA ASP A 334 24.53 33.38 21.92
C ASP A 334 23.49 34.22 21.15
N ILE A 335 23.44 34.09 19.82
CA ILE A 335 22.41 34.72 18.98
C ILE A 335 21.18 33.81 18.84
N PRO A 336 19.97 34.37 18.65
CA PRO A 336 18.77 33.61 18.35
C PRO A 336 18.97 32.62 17.20
N TYR A 337 18.39 31.41 17.31
CA TYR A 337 18.52 30.35 16.32
C TYR A 337 18.09 30.82 14.92
N GLU A 338 17.02 31.61 14.83
CA GLU A 338 16.55 32.18 13.57
C GLU A 338 17.59 33.06 12.85
N GLN A 339 18.51 33.67 13.60
CA GLN A 339 19.57 34.54 13.08
C GLN A 339 20.84 33.77 12.68
N LEU A 340 20.92 32.46 12.98
CA LEU A 340 22.04 31.64 12.53
C LEU A 340 22.05 31.54 11.00
N PRO A 341 23.24 31.46 10.37
CA PRO A 341 23.34 31.21 8.93
C PRO A 341 22.65 29.89 8.55
N GLU A 342 21.97 29.85 7.41
CA GLU A 342 21.26 28.65 6.93
C GLU A 342 22.16 27.40 6.84
N LYS A 343 23.42 27.59 6.44
CA LYS A 343 24.41 26.51 6.44
C LYS A 343 24.66 25.93 7.84
N VAL A 344 24.65 26.77 8.88
CA VAL A 344 24.83 26.34 10.28
C VAL A 344 23.57 25.60 10.76
N LYS A 345 22.38 26.14 10.48
CA LYS A 345 21.11 25.46 10.80
C LYS A 345 21.05 24.07 10.17
N HIS A 346 21.42 23.95 8.89
CA HIS A 346 21.49 22.68 8.19
C HIS A 346 22.47 21.71 8.84
N VAL A 347 23.68 22.16 9.20
CA VAL A 347 24.69 21.29 9.86
C VAL A 347 24.23 20.86 11.26
N ILE A 348 23.52 21.71 11.99
CA ILE A 348 22.93 21.36 13.29
C ILE A 348 21.87 20.26 13.12
N MET A 349 21.05 20.34 12.08
CA MET A 349 19.98 19.37 11.83
C MET A 349 20.49 18.04 11.24
N TYR A 350 21.32 18.10 10.21
CA TYR A 350 21.68 16.93 9.37
C TYR A 350 23.15 16.52 9.47
N GLY A 351 23.96 17.25 10.23
CA GLY A 351 25.36 16.95 10.41
C GLY A 351 26.26 17.45 9.28
N THR A 352 27.50 16.96 9.30
CA THR A 352 28.52 17.26 8.30
C THR A 352 29.36 16.03 7.95
N HIS A 353 29.83 15.96 6.71
CA HIS A 353 30.78 14.94 6.25
C HIS A 353 32.24 15.29 6.58
N GLU A 354 32.51 16.52 7.00
CA GLU A 354 33.84 16.99 7.41
C GLU A 354 34.19 16.51 8.82
N TYR A 355 35.47 16.20 9.01
CA TYR A 355 36.02 15.82 10.30
C TYR A 355 36.37 17.06 11.11
N ILE A 356 35.76 17.20 12.28
CA ILE A 356 35.89 18.33 13.20
C ILE A 356 36.56 17.84 14.49
N PRO A 357 37.49 18.62 15.08
CA PRO A 357 38.01 18.33 16.40
C PRO A 357 36.97 18.66 17.48
N PHE A 358 36.62 17.67 18.29
CA PHE A 358 35.72 17.81 19.42
C PHE A 358 36.50 17.74 20.74
N ILE A 359 36.19 18.66 21.65
CA ILE A 359 36.76 18.72 23.00
C ILE A 359 35.63 18.53 24.01
N HIS A 360 35.77 17.52 24.85
CA HIS A 360 34.83 17.22 25.92
C HIS A 360 35.49 17.29 27.28
N VAL A 361 34.80 17.88 28.26
CA VAL A 361 35.21 17.94 29.66
C VAL A 361 34.27 17.07 30.46
N GLY A 362 34.80 15.98 31.02
CA GLY A 362 34.06 15.08 31.90
C GLY A 362 33.80 15.72 33.28
N ARG A 363 32.82 15.18 34.01
CA ARG A 363 32.40 15.71 35.32
C ARG A 363 33.52 15.73 36.38
N THR A 364 34.54 14.89 36.22
CA THR A 364 35.72 14.81 37.11
C THR A 364 36.88 15.69 36.65
N GLY A 365 36.68 16.52 35.61
CA GLY A 365 37.70 17.42 35.05
C GLY A 365 38.61 16.80 33.99
N GLY A 366 38.41 15.52 33.64
CA GLY A 366 39.14 14.87 32.55
C GLY A 366 38.77 15.46 31.19
N ILE A 367 39.77 15.81 30.36
CA ILE A 367 39.56 16.33 29.01
C ILE A 367 39.73 15.18 28.01
N TRP A 368 38.72 14.97 27.17
CA TRP A 368 38.76 14.01 26.07
C TRP A 368 38.68 14.75 24.74
N GLN A 369 39.63 14.49 23.85
CA GLN A 369 39.68 15.08 22.52
C GLN A 369 39.62 13.98 21.48
N HIS A 370 38.78 14.17 20.47
CA HIS A 370 38.69 13.27 19.34
C HIS A 370 38.30 14.04 18.08
N THR A 371 38.65 13.48 16.92
CA THR A 371 38.24 14.04 15.63
C THR A 371 37.13 13.17 15.06
N GLY A 372 36.02 13.78 14.67
CA GLY A 372 34.83 13.05 14.21
C GLY A 372 33.94 13.89 13.32
N ARG A 373 32.89 13.30 12.78
CA ARG A 373 31.83 14.02 12.06
C ARG A 373 30.76 14.48 13.03
N PHE A 374 30.31 15.71 12.91
CA PHE A 374 29.10 16.15 13.63
C PHE A 374 27.90 15.45 13.00
N LYS A 375 27.13 14.69 13.79
CA LYS A 375 26.02 13.89 13.26
C LYS A 375 24.76 14.72 12.98
N GLY A 376 24.53 15.81 13.71
CA GLY A 376 23.26 16.52 13.64
C GLY A 376 22.18 15.85 14.49
N VAL A 377 21.02 16.50 14.63
CA VAL A 377 19.91 16.00 15.47
C VAL A 377 19.13 14.86 14.77
N ILE A 378 19.03 14.90 13.44
CA ILE A 378 18.14 14.01 12.64
C ILE A 378 18.88 12.76 12.13
N ALA A 379 20.21 12.77 12.07
CA ALA A 379 21.01 11.77 11.34
C ALA A 379 21.32 10.45 12.07
#